data_AF-A0A7S1PA92-F1
#
_entry.id   AF-A0A7S1PA92-F1
#
_cell.length_a   1.000
_cell.length_b   1.000
_cell.length_c   1.000
_cell.angle_alpha   90.00
_cell.angle_beta   90.00
_cell.angle_gamma   90.00
#
_symmetry.space_group_name_H-M   'P 1'
#
loop_
_entity.id
_entity.type
_entity.pdbx_description
1 polymer ?
#
loop_
_entity_poly.entity_id
_entity_poly.type
_entity_poly.pdbx_seq_one_letter_code
_entity_poly.pdbx_strand_id
1 'polypeptide(L)'
;RDVLVECGAVASMKALLESADLWKVKAVGCAIVLFITGGYTGSTTPHRQAVIDGGLVPLLVDTAAAASGEAALGLKEMAAQAIGNIAMGSQQQTEYVVECGGVQPLCDLLQAAENLRNIQSTLAVLKEILSAGREKQANEGL
;
A
#
# COMPACT_ATOMS: atom_id res chain seq x y z
N ARG A 1 0.84 10.32 14.01
CA ARG A 1 1.30 9.19 13.17
C ARG A 1 2.59 8.61 13.72
N ASP A 2 3.51 9.47 14.14
CA ASP A 2 4.76 9.08 14.79
C ASP A 2 4.50 8.25 16.05
N VAL A 3 3.61 8.73 16.93
CA VAL A 3 3.18 8.00 18.14
C VAL A 3 2.63 6.60 17.85
N LEU A 4 1.93 6.39 16.73
CA LEU A 4 1.40 5.06 16.40
C LEU A 4 2.53 4.10 16.04
N VAL A 5 3.52 4.56 15.28
CA VAL A 5 4.68 3.73 14.93
C VAL A 5 5.54 3.45 16.17
N GLU A 6 5.80 4.47 16.99
CA GLU A 6 6.59 4.35 18.23
C GLU A 6 5.94 3.42 19.27
N CYS A 7 4.61 3.37 19.35
CA CYS A 7 3.88 2.47 20.24
C CYS A 7 3.79 1.02 19.71
N GLY A 8 4.47 0.67 18.62
CA GLY A 8 4.47 -0.68 18.08
C GLY A 8 3.20 -1.05 17.30
N ALA A 9 2.42 -0.07 16.83
CA ALA A 9 1.19 -0.36 16.08
C ALA A 9 1.47 -1.20 14.82
N VAL A 10 2.64 -1.03 14.19
CA VAL A 10 3.05 -1.84 13.02
C VAL A 10 3.07 -3.34 13.34
N ALA A 11 3.67 -3.74 14.47
CA ALA A 11 3.72 -5.13 14.87
C ALA A 11 2.32 -5.69 15.21
N SER A 12 1.50 -4.89 15.88
CA SER A 12 0.10 -5.24 16.14
C SER A 12 -0.69 -5.41 14.85
N MET A 13 -0.52 -4.52 13.87
CA MET A 13 -1.22 -4.59 12.58
C MET A 13 -0.80 -5.83 11.79
N LYS A 14 0.47 -6.22 11.83
CA LYS A 14 0.95 -7.47 11.25
C LYS A 14 0.17 -8.68 11.80
N ALA A 15 0.12 -8.81 13.13
CA ALA A 15 -0.59 -9.91 13.78
C ALA A 15 -2.09 -9.95 13.43
N LEU A 16 -2.73 -8.77 13.29
CA LEU A 16 -4.13 -8.68 12.88
C LEU A 16 -4.34 -9.12 11.42
N LEU A 17 -3.45 -8.75 10.50
CA LEU A 17 -3.54 -9.14 9.09
C LEU A 17 -3.27 -10.63 8.87
N GLU A 18 -2.41 -11.24 9.70
CA GLU A 18 -2.15 -12.68 9.72
C GLU A 18 -3.31 -13.49 10.31
N SER A 19 -4.16 -12.88 11.15
CA SER A 19 -5.30 -13.59 11.75
C SER A 19 -6.36 -13.98 10.70
N ALA A 20 -6.75 -15.25 10.67
CA ALA A 20 -7.52 -15.83 9.56
C ALA A 20 -9.00 -15.41 9.52
N ASP A 21 -9.63 -15.09 10.65
CA ASP A 21 -11.09 -15.33 10.76
C ASP A 21 -12.01 -14.11 10.80
N LEU A 22 -11.51 -12.86 10.74
CA LEU A 22 -12.38 -11.68 10.83
C LEU A 22 -12.00 -10.59 9.82
N TRP A 23 -12.68 -10.56 8.68
CA TRP A 23 -12.51 -9.50 7.67
C TRP A 23 -12.67 -8.08 8.27
N LYS A 24 -13.54 -7.91 9.28
CA LYS A 24 -13.72 -6.64 10.01
C LYS A 24 -12.45 -6.23 10.75
N VAL A 25 -11.71 -7.19 11.31
CA VAL A 25 -10.45 -6.94 12.01
C VAL A 25 -9.36 -6.57 11.01
N LYS A 26 -9.29 -7.28 9.87
CA LYS A 26 -8.39 -6.91 8.76
C LYS A 26 -8.71 -5.52 8.21
N ALA A 27 -9.97 -5.14 8.13
CA ALA A 27 -10.39 -3.81 7.70
C ALA A 27 -9.89 -2.71 8.62
N VAL A 28 -9.97 -2.91 9.95
CA VAL A 28 -9.39 -1.97 10.93
C VAL A 28 -7.86 -1.92 10.79
N GLY A 29 -7.22 -3.08 10.60
CA GLY A 29 -5.78 -3.17 10.34
C GLY A 29 -5.35 -2.35 9.12
N CYS A 30 -5.98 -2.61 7.97
CA CYS A 30 -5.72 -1.88 6.74
C CYS A 30 -6.01 -0.38 6.87
N ALA A 31 -7.06 0.02 7.58
CA ALA A 31 -7.36 1.42 7.83
C ALA A 31 -6.22 2.10 8.60
N ILE A 32 -5.72 1.48 9.67
CA ILE A 32 -4.60 2.01 10.46
C ILE A 32 -3.33 2.11 9.60
N VAL A 33 -3.04 1.08 8.81
CA VAL A 33 -1.88 1.10 7.89
C VAL A 33 -2.03 2.20 6.83
N LEU A 34 -3.23 2.41 6.30
CA LEU A 34 -3.53 3.49 5.38
C LEU A 34 -3.29 4.87 6.02
N PHE A 35 -3.69 5.07 7.27
CA PHE A 35 -3.41 6.30 8.03
C PHE A 35 -1.92 6.48 8.32
N ILE A 36 -1.19 5.40 8.64
CA ILE A 36 0.26 5.44 8.86
C ILE A 36 1.00 5.79 7.57
N THR A 37 0.57 5.27 6.42
CA THR A 37 1.25 5.46 5.13
C THR A 37 0.84 6.74 4.39
N GLY A 38 -0.33 7.30 4.69
CA GLY A 38 -0.91 8.44 3.98
C GLY A 38 -0.10 9.75 4.02
N GLY A 39 -0.52 10.75 3.25
CA GLY A 39 0.12 12.07 3.18
C GLY A 39 0.83 12.34 1.83
N TYR A 40 0.74 13.59 1.37
CA TYR A 40 1.09 14.03 0.01
C TYR A 40 2.54 14.54 -0.15
N THR A 41 3.40 14.35 0.83
CA THR A 41 4.74 14.95 0.78
C THR A 41 5.73 13.90 0.30
N GLY A 42 6.41 14.19 -0.83
CA GLY A 42 7.53 13.43 -1.40
C GLY A 42 8.79 13.39 -0.53
N SER A 43 8.63 13.39 0.80
CA SER A 43 9.64 12.90 1.71
C SER A 43 9.27 11.47 2.09
N THR A 44 10.23 10.58 1.98
CA THR A 44 10.25 9.26 2.62
C THR A 44 9.81 9.40 4.07
N THR A 45 8.52 9.23 4.34
CA THR A 45 8.09 9.27 5.74
C THR A 45 8.68 8.02 6.42
N PRO A 46 9.39 8.15 7.55
CA PRO A 46 9.89 7.00 8.31
C PRO A 46 8.76 6.01 8.64
N HIS A 47 7.51 6.47 8.65
CA HIS A 47 6.31 5.66 8.71
C HIS A 47 6.18 4.61 7.59
N ARG A 48 6.43 4.98 6.33
CA ARG A 48 6.37 4.02 5.20
C ARG A 48 7.46 2.97 5.32
N GLN A 49 8.66 3.39 5.74
CA GLN A 49 9.76 2.46 5.98
C GLN A 49 9.43 1.50 7.13
N ALA A 50 8.84 2.00 8.22
CA ALA A 50 8.42 1.16 9.34
C ALA A 50 7.39 0.09 8.91
N VAL A 51 6.47 0.42 8.00
CA VAL A 51 5.50 -0.54 7.44
C VAL A 51 6.20 -1.59 6.56
N ILE A 52 7.21 -1.21 5.79
CA ILE A 52 8.05 -2.13 5.02
C ILE A 52 8.84 -3.05 5.96
N ASP A 53 9.56 -2.49 6.92
CA ASP A 53 10.39 -3.23 7.87
C ASP A 53 9.56 -4.18 8.75
N GLY A 54 8.29 -3.82 9.01
CA GLY A 54 7.33 -4.67 9.68
C GLY A 54 6.85 -5.87 8.85
N GLY A 55 7.15 -5.92 7.56
CA GLY A 55 6.71 -6.99 6.64
C GLY A 55 5.23 -6.88 6.26
N LEU A 56 4.64 -5.69 6.29
CA LEU A 56 3.22 -5.52 5.99
C LEU A 56 2.92 -5.44 4.49
N VAL A 57 3.91 -5.12 3.63
CA VAL A 57 3.66 -4.99 2.19
C VAL A 57 3.15 -6.29 1.57
N PRO A 58 3.78 -7.47 1.76
CA PRO A 58 3.24 -8.73 1.26
C PRO A 58 1.83 -9.02 1.80
N LEU A 59 1.60 -8.75 3.09
CA LEU A 59 0.29 -8.97 3.72
C LEU A 59 -0.81 -8.07 3.11
N LEU A 60 -0.47 -6.83 2.75
CA LEU A 60 -1.41 -5.93 2.06
C LEU A 60 -1.73 -6.45 0.66
N VAL A 61 -0.74 -6.98 -0.07
CA VAL A 61 -0.93 -7.58 -1.40
C VAL A 61 -1.85 -8.79 -1.30
N ASP A 62 -1.55 -9.72 -0.38
CA ASP A 62 -2.37 -10.90 -0.14
C ASP A 62 -3.79 -10.52 0.29
N THR A 63 -3.93 -9.50 1.14
CA THR A 63 -5.24 -9.00 1.58
C THR A 63 -6.03 -8.40 0.43
N ALA A 64 -5.40 -7.63 -0.46
CA ALA A 64 -6.06 -7.07 -1.64
C ALA A 64 -6.48 -8.15 -2.64
N ALA A 65 -5.72 -9.23 -2.75
CA ALA A 65 -6.01 -10.37 -3.62
C ALA A 65 -7.10 -11.29 -3.05
N ALA A 66 -7.08 -11.55 -1.74
CA ALA A 66 -8.00 -12.46 -1.07
C ALA A 66 -9.38 -11.84 -0.77
N ALA A 67 -9.49 -10.50 -0.77
CA ALA A 67 -10.75 -9.80 -0.54
C ALA A 67 -11.73 -10.02 -1.71
N SER A 68 -12.68 -10.94 -1.53
CA SER A 68 -13.73 -11.26 -2.51
C SER A 68 -15.14 -10.93 -1.99
N GLY A 69 -16.01 -10.41 -2.87
CA GLY A 69 -17.41 -10.10 -2.59
C GLY A 69 -17.66 -8.65 -2.12
N GLU A 70 -18.92 -8.21 -2.16
CA GLU A 70 -19.31 -6.80 -1.88
C GLU A 70 -18.91 -6.33 -0.47
N ALA A 71 -18.99 -7.20 0.53
CA ALA A 71 -18.61 -6.87 1.91
C ALA A 71 -17.10 -6.63 2.10
N ALA A 72 -16.26 -7.10 1.18
CA ALA A 72 -14.80 -6.98 1.23
C ALA A 72 -14.25 -5.89 0.30
N LEU A 73 -15.11 -5.19 -0.45
CA LEU A 73 -14.69 -4.17 -1.42
C LEU A 73 -13.91 -3.04 -0.74
N GLY A 74 -14.40 -2.56 0.41
CA GLY A 74 -13.68 -1.56 1.20
C GLY A 74 -12.33 -2.04 1.75
N LEU A 75 -12.18 -3.34 2.04
CA LEU A 75 -10.90 -3.91 2.48
C LEU A 75 -9.88 -3.90 1.33
N LYS A 76 -10.30 -4.32 0.13
CA LYS A 76 -9.48 -4.28 -1.08
C LYS A 76 -9.03 -2.86 -1.41
N GLU A 77 -9.95 -1.91 -1.36
CA GLU A 77 -9.66 -0.49 -1.60
C GLU A 77 -8.65 0.07 -0.59
N MET A 78 -8.82 -0.21 0.71
CA MET A 78 -7.88 0.26 1.73
C MET A 78 -6.49 -0.35 1.58
N ALA A 79 -6.42 -1.65 1.30
CA ALA A 79 -5.15 -2.33 1.07
C ALA A 79 -4.42 -1.78 -0.16
N ALA A 80 -5.13 -1.62 -1.29
CA ALA A 80 -4.57 -1.07 -2.52
C ALA A 80 -4.12 0.39 -2.34
N GLN A 81 -4.90 1.22 -1.63
CA GLN A 81 -4.49 2.60 -1.34
C GLN A 81 -3.26 2.67 -0.42
N ALA A 82 -3.16 1.78 0.57
CA ALA A 82 -1.98 1.70 1.43
C ALA A 82 -0.73 1.31 0.63
N ILE A 83 -0.85 0.32 -0.27
CA ILE A 83 0.20 -0.07 -1.22
C ILE A 83 0.64 1.14 -2.06
N GLY A 84 -0.33 1.88 -2.62
CA GLY A 84 -0.03 3.05 -3.45
C GLY A 84 0.69 4.16 -2.68
N ASN A 85 0.31 4.40 -1.43
CA ASN A 85 1.01 5.37 -0.58
C ASN A 85 2.46 5.00 -0.30
N ILE A 86 2.75 3.71 -0.12
CA ILE A 86 4.12 3.22 0.05
C ILE A 86 4.90 3.37 -1.27
N ALA A 87 4.27 3.07 -2.40
CA ALA A 87 4.87 3.19 -3.73
C ALA A 87 5.18 4.64 -4.16
N MET A 88 4.53 5.64 -3.58
CA MET A 88 4.89 7.07 -3.73
C MET A 88 6.04 7.52 -2.81
N GLY A 89 6.82 6.55 -2.28
CA GLY A 89 7.98 6.75 -1.42
C GLY A 89 9.28 7.04 -2.18
N SER A 90 10.43 6.65 -1.60
CA SER A 90 11.68 6.65 -2.37
C SER A 90 11.67 5.57 -3.44
N GLN A 91 12.56 5.70 -4.42
CA GLN A 91 12.80 4.68 -5.45
C GLN A 91 12.91 3.25 -4.86
N GLN A 92 13.66 3.07 -3.78
CA GLN A 92 13.81 1.77 -3.11
C GLN A 92 12.48 1.23 -2.55
N GLN A 93 11.64 2.10 -1.99
CA GLN A 93 10.32 1.71 -1.47
C GLN A 93 9.38 1.34 -2.61
N THR A 94 9.42 2.11 -3.71
CA THR A 94 8.66 1.83 -4.94
C THR A 94 9.06 0.48 -5.53
N GLU A 95 10.36 0.22 -5.67
CA GLU A 95 10.90 -1.05 -6.18
C GLU A 95 10.46 -2.23 -5.32
N TYR A 96 10.57 -2.11 -3.99
CA TYR A 96 10.13 -3.17 -3.08
C TYR A 96 8.63 -3.48 -3.21
N VAL A 97 7.78 -2.45 -3.39
CA VAL A 97 6.34 -2.66 -3.63
C VAL A 97 6.11 -3.39 -4.95
N VAL A 98 6.86 -3.06 -6.01
CA VAL A 98 6.78 -3.75 -7.31
C VAL A 98 7.20 -5.21 -7.18
N GLU A 99 8.30 -5.49 -6.48
CA GLU A 99 8.79 -6.85 -6.22
C GLU A 99 7.80 -7.70 -5.42
N CYS A 100 7.05 -7.08 -4.50
CA CYS A 100 5.98 -7.74 -3.76
C CYS A 100 4.69 -7.97 -4.59
N GLY A 101 4.64 -7.55 -5.85
CA GLY A 101 3.45 -7.68 -6.69
C GLY A 101 2.38 -6.61 -6.47
N GLY A 102 2.73 -5.49 -5.83
CA GLY A 102 1.80 -4.41 -5.48
C GLY A 102 1.15 -3.67 -6.67
N VAL A 103 1.61 -3.91 -7.89
CA VAL A 103 1.06 -3.29 -9.11
C VAL A 103 -0.34 -3.85 -9.43
N GLN A 104 -0.56 -5.16 -9.29
CA GLN A 104 -1.85 -5.78 -9.66
C GLN A 104 -3.01 -5.24 -8.80
N PRO A 105 -2.89 -5.13 -7.45
CA PRO A 105 -3.92 -4.48 -6.63
C PRO A 105 -4.28 -3.05 -7.05
N LEU A 106 -3.32 -2.27 -7.55
CA LEU A 106 -3.55 -0.91 -8.03
C LEU A 106 -4.32 -0.91 -9.36
N CYS A 107 -4.00 -1.83 -10.28
CA CYS A 107 -4.75 -2.01 -11.51
C CYS A 107 -6.20 -2.43 -11.25
N ASP A 108 -6.41 -3.36 -10.32
CA ASP A 108 -7.75 -3.80 -9.91
C ASP A 108 -8.55 -2.64 -9.29
N LEU A 109 -7.90 -1.82 -8.45
CA LEU A 109 -8.52 -0.64 -7.87
C LEU A 109 -8.96 0.35 -8.95
N LEU A 110 -8.14 0.56 -9.98
CA LEU A 110 -8.49 1.45 -11.10
C LEU A 110 -9.71 0.95 -11.88
N GLN A 111 -9.84 -0.37 -12.06
CA GLN A 111 -10.99 -0.98 -12.75
C GLN A 111 -12.28 -0.88 -11.93
N ALA A 112 -12.18 -0.99 -10.60
CA ALA A 112 -13.32 -0.91 -9.69
C ALA A 112 -13.71 0.54 -9.32
N ALA A 113 -12.86 1.53 -9.61
CA ALA A 113 -13.08 2.90 -9.17
C ALA A 113 -14.23 3.58 -9.93
N GLU A 114 -15.30 3.92 -9.21
CA GLU A 114 -16.46 4.63 -9.78
C GLU A 114 -16.34 6.16 -9.72
N ASN A 115 -15.44 6.69 -8.89
CA ASN A 115 -15.28 8.12 -8.70
C ASN A 115 -13.96 8.65 -9.28
N LEU A 116 -14.03 9.88 -9.82
CA LEU A 116 -12.90 10.53 -10.49
C LEU A 116 -11.69 10.72 -9.58
N ARG A 117 -11.90 10.93 -8.28
CA ARG A 117 -10.82 11.15 -7.31
C ARG A 117 -9.97 9.88 -7.13
N ASN A 118 -10.60 8.72 -6.98
CA ASN A 118 -9.91 7.43 -6.83
C ASN A 118 -9.18 7.07 -8.13
N ILE A 119 -9.80 7.33 -9.29
CA ILE A 119 -9.15 7.17 -10.60
C ILE A 119 -7.90 8.04 -10.69
N GLN A 120 -8.02 9.35 -10.43
CA GLN A 120 -6.89 10.28 -10.47
C GLN A 120 -5.77 9.90 -9.50
N SER A 121 -6.11 9.53 -8.27
CA SER A 121 -5.13 9.10 -7.26
C SER A 121 -4.39 7.83 -7.69
N THR A 122 -5.11 6.84 -8.22
CA THR A 122 -4.50 5.57 -8.65
C THR A 122 -3.61 5.78 -9.87
N LEU A 123 -4.04 6.61 -10.83
CA LEU A 123 -3.22 6.98 -11.99
C LEU A 123 -1.94 7.74 -11.59
N ALA A 124 -2.01 8.60 -10.58
CA ALA A 124 -0.84 9.31 -10.07
C ALA A 124 0.20 8.33 -9.50
N VAL A 125 -0.23 7.35 -8.70
CA VAL A 125 0.64 6.28 -8.16
C VAL A 125 1.27 5.47 -9.31
N LEU A 126 0.47 5.03 -10.27
CA LEU A 126 0.97 4.25 -11.41
C LEU A 126 1.99 5.04 -12.25
N LYS A 127 1.75 6.35 -12.45
CA LYS A 127 2.70 7.24 -13.13
C LYS A 127 4.04 7.32 -12.38
N GLU A 128 3.99 7.39 -11.04
CA GLU A 128 5.20 7.44 -10.21
C GLU A 128 6.00 6.14 -10.30
N ILE A 129 5.34 4.99 -10.22
CA ILE A 129 5.97 3.68 -10.43
C ILE A 129 6.66 3.60 -11.80
N LEU A 130 6.01 4.08 -12.85
CA LEU A 130 6.60 4.13 -14.19
C LEU A 130 7.79 5.11 -14.27
N SER A 131 7.76 6.22 -13.53
CA SER A 131 8.88 7.16 -13.45
C SER A 131 10.09 6.52 -12.78
N ALA A 132 9.88 5.90 -11.61
CA ALA A 132 10.92 5.18 -10.88
C ALA A 132 11.54 4.06 -11.73
N GLY A 133 10.72 3.34 -12.51
CA GLY A 133 11.21 2.32 -13.45
C GLY A 133 12.12 2.89 -14.56
N ARG A 134 11.79 4.06 -15.11
CA ARG A 134 12.65 4.75 -16.10
C ARG A 134 13.95 5.25 -15.49
N GLU A 135 13.90 5.80 -14.28
CA GLU A 135 15.08 6.26 -13.55
C GLU A 135 16.02 5.09 -13.24
N LYS A 136 15.48 3.93 -12.84
CA LYS A 136 16.25 2.70 -12.65
C LYS A 136 16.97 2.27 -13.93
N GLN A 137 16.25 2.20 -15.06
CA GLN A 137 16.84 1.84 -16.36
C GLN A 137 17.98 2.80 -16.75
N ALA A 138 17.75 4.12 -16.59
CA ALA A 138 18.77 5.12 -16.89
C ALA A 138 20.02 4.99 -15.98
N ASN A 139 19.83 4.69 -14.70
CA ASN A 139 20.92 4.47 -13.74
C ASN A 139 21.68 3.16 -14.00
N GLU A 140 21.01 2.14 -14.52
CA GLU A 140 21.60 0.85 -14.89
C GLU A 140 22.21 0.83 -16.32
N GLY A 141 22.01 1.90 -17.09
CA GLY A 141 22.53 2.03 -18.46
C GLY A 141 21.85 1.10 -19.48
N LEU A 142 20.60 0.73 -19.23
CA LEU A 142 19.76 -0.13 -20.07
C LEU A 142 18.92 0.66 -21.08
#